data_AF-A0AAV5IM60-F1
#
_entry.id   AF-A0AAV5IM60-F1
#
_cell.length_a   1.000
_cell.length_b   1.000
_cell.length_c   1.000
_cell.angle_alpha   90.00
_cell.angle_beta   90.00
_cell.angle_gamma   90.00
#
_symmetry.space_group_name_H-M   'P 1'
#
loop_
_entity.id
_entity.type
_entity.pdbx_description
1 polymer ?
#
loop_
_entity_poly.entity_id
_entity_poly.type
_entity_poly.pdbx_seq_one_letter_code
_entity_poly.pdbx_strand_id
1 'polypeptide(L)'
;MYLLVERRGMINVVLHKDSIPTDVLQSYIHSLVLAKNTDEKRSLHSESQSWMDKQYEIFLQKLKASGWKIERLLCPSIIWKAHWMQGQFNEKID
;
A
#
# COMPACT_ATOMS: atom_id res chain seq x y z
N MET A 1 -0.63 9.93 -15.55
CA MET A 1 -1.18 9.38 -14.29
C MET A 1 -1.50 7.89 -14.47
N TYR A 2 -1.07 7.04 -13.53
CA TYR A 2 -1.32 5.60 -13.57
C TYR A 2 -1.72 5.04 -12.20
N LEU A 3 -2.39 3.88 -12.22
CA LEU A 3 -2.77 3.11 -11.04
C LEU A 3 -2.08 1.75 -11.09
N LEU A 4 -1.51 1.32 -9.96
CA LEU A 4 -0.95 -0.02 -9.78
C LEU A 4 -1.93 -0.88 -8.98
N VAL A 5 -2.28 -2.05 -9.51
CA VAL A 5 -3.22 -2.99 -8.88
C VAL A 5 -2.60 -4.38 -8.82
N GLU A 6 -2.26 -4.83 -7.62
CA GLU A 6 -1.82 -6.21 -7.38
C GLU A 6 -3.04 -7.13 -7.33
N ARG A 7 -3.02 -8.21 -8.13
CA ARG A 7 -3.98 -9.31 -8.08
C ARG A 7 -3.27 -10.62 -8.38
N ARG A 8 -3.37 -11.58 -7.45
CA ARG A 8 -2.89 -12.97 -7.63
C ARG A 8 -1.40 -13.05 -8.00
N GLY A 9 -0.57 -12.20 -7.42
CA GLY A 9 0.87 -12.15 -7.69
C GLY A 9 1.25 -11.44 -8.98
N MET A 10 0.29 -10.83 -9.69
CA MET A 10 0.55 -10.01 -10.86
C MET A 10 0.23 -8.55 -10.54
N ILE A 11 1.13 -7.65 -10.94
CA ILE A 11 0.92 -6.21 -10.81
C ILE A 11 0.41 -5.69 -12.15
N ASN A 12 -0.85 -5.27 -12.17
CA ASN A 12 -1.49 -4.66 -13.32
C ASN A 12 -1.30 -3.15 -13.27
N VAL A 13 -0.89 -2.58 -14.38
CA VAL A 13 -0.75 -1.13 -14.54
C VAL A 13 -1.92 -0.63 -15.38
N VAL A 14 -2.71 0.28 -14.82
CA VAL A 14 -3.79 0.97 -15.54
C VAL A 14 -3.35 2.40 -15.81
N LEU A 15 -3.13 2.73 -17.08
CA LEU A 15 -2.71 4.04 -17.54
C LEU A 15 -3.94 4.88 -17.94
N HIS A 16 -3.92 6.17 -17.65
CA HIS A 16 -4.89 7.10 -18.22
C HIS A 16 -4.67 7.23 -19.74
N LYS A 17 -5.74 7.49 -20.50
CA LYS A 17 -5.65 7.62 -21.97
C LYS A 17 -4.69 8.72 -22.45
N ASP A 18 -4.51 9.76 -21.65
CA ASP A 18 -3.65 10.91 -21.94
C ASP A 18 -2.25 10.76 -21.30
N SER A 19 -1.83 9.53 -20.96
CA SER A 19 -0.52 9.27 -20.39
C SER A 19 0.59 9.47 -21.42
N ILE A 20 1.66 10.15 -21.03
CA ILE A 20 2.83 10.38 -21.88
C ILE A 20 3.87 9.27 -21.70
N PRO A 21 4.87 9.12 -22.59
CA PRO A 21 5.87 8.06 -22.47
C PRO A 21 6.58 8.00 -21.11
N THR A 22 6.77 9.15 -20.47
CA THR A 22 7.34 9.23 -19.10
C THR A 22 6.45 8.55 -18.06
N ASP A 23 5.12 8.69 -18.14
CA ASP A 23 4.19 7.99 -17.25
C ASP A 23 4.31 6.47 -17.40
N VAL A 24 4.46 5.99 -18.64
CA VAL A 24 4.61 4.56 -18.93
C VAL A 24 5.89 4.02 -18.29
N LEU A 25 7.01 4.71 -18.49
CA LEU A 25 8.30 4.31 -17.89
C LEU A 25 8.25 4.34 -16.36
N GLN A 26 7.69 5.39 -15.77
CA GLN A 26 7.53 5.49 -14.31
C GLN A 26 6.66 4.38 -13.76
N SER A 27 5.55 4.07 -14.44
CA SER A 27 4.65 3.00 -14.03
C SER A 27 5.32 1.63 -14.03
N TYR A 28 6.17 1.36 -15.02
CA TYR A 28 6.95 0.14 -15.09
C TYR A 28 7.95 0.04 -13.94
N ILE A 29 8.74 1.10 -13.70
CA ILE A 29 9.70 1.13 -12.58
C ILE A 29 9.00 0.94 -11.25
N HIS A 30 7.88 1.63 -11.01
CA HIS A 30 7.15 1.50 -9.76
C HIS A 30 6.52 0.10 -9.60
N SER A 31 6.05 -0.50 -10.69
CA SER A 31 5.54 -1.89 -10.67
C SER A 31 6.65 -2.89 -10.32
N LEU A 32 7.88 -2.71 -10.82
CA LEU A 32 9.03 -3.54 -10.49
C LEU A 32 9.42 -3.43 -9.02
N VAL A 33 9.49 -2.19 -8.49
CA VAL A 33 9.77 -1.97 -7.07
C VAL A 33 8.68 -2.59 -6.20
N LEU A 34 7.41 -2.46 -6.61
CA LEU A 34 6.30 -3.09 -5.91
C LEU A 34 6.39 -4.63 -5.97
N ALA A 35 6.81 -5.21 -7.10
CA ALA A 35 7.00 -6.66 -7.24
C ALA A 35 8.05 -7.19 -6.27
N LYS A 36 9.24 -6.57 -6.25
CA LYS A 36 10.33 -6.95 -5.35
C LYS A 36 9.92 -6.86 -3.88
N ASN A 37 9.26 -5.76 -3.50
CA ASN A 37 8.76 -5.60 -2.14
C ASN A 37 7.65 -6.59 -1.79
N THR A 38 6.91 -7.12 -2.76
CA THR A 38 5.80 -8.06 -2.48
C THR A 38 6.33 -9.48 -2.27
N ASP A 39 7.41 -9.87 -2.95
CA ASP A 39 8.16 -11.10 -2.64
C ASP A 39 8.93 -10.97 -1.30
N GLU A 40 9.57 -9.84 -1.05
CA GLU A 40 10.32 -9.58 0.20
C GLU A 40 9.42 -9.33 1.43
N LYS A 41 8.13 -8.99 1.25
CA LYS A 41 7.17 -8.83 2.36
C LYS A 41 6.96 -10.11 3.17
N ARG A 42 7.21 -11.29 2.59
CA ARG A 42 7.17 -12.56 3.35
C ARG A 42 8.36 -12.71 4.29
N SER A 43 9.55 -12.19 3.96
CA SER A 43 10.78 -12.35 4.75
C SER A 43 11.11 -11.15 5.65
N LEU A 44 10.93 -9.92 5.18
CA LEU A 44 11.22 -8.71 5.97
C LEU A 44 10.27 -8.57 7.17
N HIS A 45 9.04 -9.09 7.06
CA HIS A 45 8.10 -9.11 8.16
C HIS A 45 8.53 -10.06 9.27
N SER A 46 8.94 -11.28 8.92
CA SER A 46 9.40 -12.25 9.91
C SER A 46 10.69 -11.78 10.58
N GLU A 47 11.58 -11.14 9.84
CA GLU A 47 12.81 -10.56 10.38
C GLU A 47 12.52 -9.41 11.36
N SER A 48 11.67 -8.45 10.97
CA SER A 48 11.29 -7.32 11.84
C SER A 48 10.57 -7.79 13.11
N GLN A 49 9.68 -8.78 12.97
CA GLN A 49 8.97 -9.37 14.11
C GLN A 49 9.94 -10.13 15.02
N SER A 50 10.82 -10.95 14.45
CA SER A 50 11.83 -11.68 15.21
C SER A 50 12.82 -10.76 15.91
N TRP A 51 13.16 -9.60 15.30
CA TRP A 51 13.99 -8.59 15.94
C TRP A 51 13.29 -7.94 17.13
N MET A 52 12.01 -7.55 16.99
CA MET A 52 11.23 -6.99 18.10
C MET A 52 11.05 -7.99 19.25
N ASP A 53 10.73 -9.25 18.92
CA ASP A 53 10.58 -10.32 19.90
C ASP A 53 11.90 -10.53 20.68
N LYS A 54 13.04 -10.42 20.02
CA LYS A 54 14.36 -10.54 20.65
C LYS A 54 14.74 -9.34 21.52
N GLN A 55 14.47 -8.11 21.05
CA GLN A 55 14.96 -6.90 21.72
C GLN A 55 14.01 -6.39 22.82
N TYR A 56 12.71 -6.68 22.70
CA TYR A 56 11.68 -6.08 23.55
C TYR A 56 10.80 -7.13 24.24
N GLU A 57 11.30 -8.34 24.45
CA GLU A 57 10.55 -9.47 25.03
C GLU A 57 9.75 -9.09 26.29
N ILE A 58 10.41 -8.51 27.30
CA ILE A 58 9.79 -8.13 28.58
C ILE A 58 8.69 -7.09 28.38
N PHE A 59 8.91 -6.13 27.49
CA PHE A 59 7.94 -5.08 27.18
C PHE A 59 6.69 -5.67 26.49
N LEU A 60 6.90 -6.54 25.51
CA LEU A 60 5.82 -7.24 24.80
C LEU A 60 5.02 -8.15 25.74
N GLN A 61 5.68 -8.84 26.66
CA GLN A 61 5.02 -9.66 27.69
C GLN A 61 4.13 -8.80 28.61
N LYS A 62 4.61 -7.63 29.06
CA LYS A 62 3.81 -6.70 29.88
C LYS A 62 2.61 -6.13 29.11
N LEU A 63 2.79 -5.81 27.84
CA LEU A 63 1.70 -5.37 26.95
C LEU A 63 0.61 -6.44 26.83
N LYS A 64 1.00 -7.69 26.55
CA LYS A 64 0.06 -8.83 26.48
C LYS A 64 -0.66 -9.05 27.81
N ALA A 65 0.07 -9.02 28.93
CA ALA A 65 -0.51 -9.16 30.27
C ALA A 65 -1.51 -8.04 30.59
N SER A 66 -1.30 -6.86 30.02
CA SER A 66 -2.20 -5.70 30.11
C SER A 66 -3.36 -5.75 29.09
N GLY A 67 -3.53 -6.88 28.38
CA GLY A 67 -4.64 -7.10 27.44
C GLY A 67 -4.44 -6.49 26.05
N TRP A 68 -3.26 -5.96 25.74
CA TRP A 68 -3.01 -5.36 24.42
C TRP A 68 -2.74 -6.43 23.37
N LYS A 69 -3.46 -6.35 22.25
CA LYS A 69 -3.12 -7.09 21.03
C LYS A 69 -1.90 -6.43 20.39
N ILE A 70 -0.77 -7.10 20.50
CA ILE A 70 0.50 -6.68 19.87
C ILE A 70 0.66 -7.21 18.44
N GLU A 71 -0.36 -7.90 17.92
CA GLU A 71 -0.44 -8.28 16.52
C GLU A 71 -0.49 -7.01 15.67
N ARG A 72 0.16 -7.05 14.49
CA ARG A 72 0.12 -5.90 13.58
C ARG A 72 -1.34 -5.59 13.25
N LEU A 73 -1.73 -4.31 13.34
CA LEU A 73 -2.94 -3.82 12.71
C LEU A 73 -2.90 -4.23 11.23
N LEU A 74 -3.69 -5.24 10.88
CA LEU A 74 -3.92 -5.65 9.49
C LEU A 74 -4.70 -4.59 8.70
N CYS A 75 -5.02 -3.46 9.33
CA CYS A 75 -5.57 -2.32 8.64
C CYS A 75 -4.56 -1.93 7.54
N PRO A 76 -4.94 -1.98 6.26
CA PRO A 76 -4.12 -1.42 5.21
C PRO A 76 -3.79 0.02 5.59
N SER A 77 -2.58 0.49 5.25
CA SER A 77 -2.21 1.90 5.37
C SER A 77 -3.40 2.76 4.99
N ILE A 78 -3.87 3.66 5.87
CA ILE A 78 -5.07 4.49 5.65
C ILE A 78 -5.03 5.04 4.23
N ILE A 79 -5.83 4.45 3.33
CA ILE A 79 -5.86 4.84 1.93
C ILE A 79 -6.80 6.03 1.86
N TRP A 80 -6.23 7.22 1.83
CA TRP A 80 -6.98 8.41 1.45
C TRP A 80 -7.43 8.24 0.00
N LYS A 81 -8.74 8.01 -0.21
CA LYS A 81 -9.36 7.98 -1.54
C LYS A 81 -10.10 9.31 -1.74
N ALA A 82 -9.61 10.14 -2.64
CA ALA A 82 -10.36 11.29 -3.13
C ALA A 82 -11.37 10.80 -4.18
N HIS A 83 -12.66 11.00 -3.92
CA HIS A 83 -13.73 10.82 -4.91
C HIS A 83 -13.92 12.12 -5.67
N TRP A 84 -13.37 12.21 -6.88
CA TRP A 84 -13.62 13.35 -7.76
C TRP A 84 -14.96 13.13 -8.47
N MET A 85 -16.00 13.82 -8.00
CA MET A 85 -17.25 13.91 -8.74
C MET A 85 -17.08 14.95 -9.84
N GLN A 86 -17.11 14.53 -11.10
CA GLN A 86 -17.21 15.43 -12.24
C GLN A 86 -18.64 15.97 -12.27
N GLY A 87 -18.87 17.11 -11.65
CA GLY A 87 -20.11 17.85 -11.83
C GLY A 87 -20.25 18.20 -13.30
N GLN A 88 -21.33 17.75 -13.95
CA GLN A 88 -21.79 18.42 -15.16
C GLN A 88 -22.08 19.86 -14.75
N PHE A 89 -21.26 20.79 -15.22
CA PHE A 89 -21.56 22.21 -15.12
C PHE A 89 -22.76 22.42 -16.03
N ASN A 90 -23.96 22.33 -15.45
CA ASN A 90 -25.20 22.61 -16.17
C ASN A 90 -25.07 24.02 -16.74
N GLU A 91 -25.35 24.11 -18.04
CA GLU A 91 -25.39 25.32 -18.81
C GLU A 91 -26.25 26.38 -18.12
N LYS A 92 -25.81 27.63 -18.28
CA LYS A 92 -26.43 28.91 -17.90
C LYS A 92 -27.93 28.88 -17.55
N ILE A 93 -28.22 29.42 -16.37
CA ILE A 93 -29.42 30.20 -16.02
C ILE A 93 -28.84 31.33 -15.15
N ASP A 94 -28.87 32.63 -15.46
CA ASP A 94 -29.71 33.49 -16.30
C ASP A 94 -28.94 34.29 -17.37
#